data_AF-A0AAN9QH76-F1
#
_entry.id   AF-A0AAN9QH76-F1
#
_cell.length_a   1.000
_cell.length_b   1.000
_cell.length_c   1.000
_cell.angle_alpha   90.00
_cell.angle_beta   90.00
_cell.angle_gamma   90.00
#
_symmetry.space_group_name_H-M   'P 1'
#
loop_
_entity.id
_entity.type
_entity.pdbx_description
1 polymer ?
#
loop_
_entity_poly.entity_id
_entity_poly.type
_entity_poly.pdbx_seq_one_letter_code
_entity_poly.pdbx_strand_id
1 'polypeptide(L)'
;MAVVGVQQFLCFSESNWRNITRPCFPLYTYNAILLRSRKKIQFSVISCSSSQTPEADTQTAESCVNLGLQLFSKGRVKDALIQFETALSLNPNPVEAQAALYNKACCHAYRGEGKKAADCLRTALREYNLKFGTILNDPDLASFRALPEFKELQEEARLGGEDIGYSFRRDLKLISEVQAPFRGVRRFFSVALSAAAGISLLFTVPRLFRAIKGGDDAPDLLETAGNVAINIGGIIVLVALFLWDNKKEEEQLAQISRDETLSRLPLRLSTNRVVELVQLRDTVRPVILAGKKETVSLAMQRAERFRTELVRRGVLLVPVIWGEGKETKIEKKGFGLQPKAAEALPSIGEDFEKKTQSITAKSKLKAEIRFKAEAVSPAEWEQWIRDQQKSEGVSLGEDVYIILRLDGRVRRSGKGMPDWQQIVKELPPMEAFLSKLER
;
A
#
# COMPACT_ATOMS: atom_id res chain seq x y z
N MET A 1 -6.27 -17.23 24.89
CA MET A 1 -7.17 -16.14 24.45
C MET A 1 -6.49 -14.84 24.86
N ALA A 2 -5.62 -14.19 24.08
CA ALA A 2 -5.70 -13.89 22.64
C ALA A 2 -7.10 -13.34 22.34
N VAL A 3 -7.33 -12.08 21.93
CA VAL A 3 -6.68 -11.21 20.92
C VAL A 3 -7.25 -9.79 21.20
N VAL A 4 -6.56 -8.65 21.36
CA VAL A 4 -5.50 -7.94 20.60
C VAL A 4 -5.90 -7.52 19.18
N GLY A 5 -6.03 -6.21 18.92
CA GLY A 5 -6.11 -5.67 17.54
C GLY A 5 -7.52 -5.27 17.16
N VAL A 6 -7.99 -4.10 17.62
CA VAL A 6 -7.90 -2.81 16.89
C VAL A 6 -8.84 -2.80 15.68
N GLN A 7 -10.07 -2.40 15.96
CA GLN A 7 -11.00 -1.80 15.00
C GLN A 7 -10.32 -0.60 14.35
N GLN A 8 -10.29 -0.58 13.03
CA GLN A 8 -10.21 0.66 12.26
C GLN A 8 -11.33 0.69 11.22
N PHE A 9 -12.57 0.66 11.72
CA PHE A 9 -13.70 1.26 11.03
C PHE A 9 -13.88 2.67 11.59
N LEU A 10 -14.07 3.64 10.72
CA LEU A 10 -14.33 5.04 11.07
C LEU A 10 -15.61 5.11 11.92
N CYS A 11 -15.46 5.32 13.23
CA CYS A 11 -16.54 5.68 14.14
C CYS A 11 -16.29 7.09 14.68
N PHE A 12 -17.32 7.93 14.69
CA PHE A 12 -17.28 9.27 15.29
C PHE A 12 -18.00 9.31 16.63
N SER A 13 -17.59 10.29 17.45
CA SER A 13 -18.14 10.69 18.74
C SER A 13 -18.46 12.18 18.65
N GLU A 14 -19.61 12.60 19.17
CA GLU A 14 -20.11 13.98 19.10
C GLU A 14 -19.22 15.02 19.82
N SER A 15 -19.20 16.24 19.26
CA SER A 15 -19.23 17.48 20.05
C SER A 15 -19.93 18.60 19.28
N ASN A 16 -21.02 19.12 19.84
CA ASN A 16 -21.85 20.23 19.37
C ASN A 16 -21.22 21.59 19.74
N TRP A 17 -21.11 22.53 18.80
CA TRP A 17 -21.31 23.97 19.03
C TRP A 17 -21.75 24.68 17.74
N ARG A 18 -22.83 25.46 17.84
CA ARG A 18 -23.44 26.29 16.80
C ARG A 18 -22.89 27.73 16.84
N ASN A 19 -22.61 28.31 15.66
CA ASN A 19 -23.14 29.59 15.11
C ASN A 19 -22.12 30.45 14.33
N ILE A 20 -22.37 30.53 13.01
CA ILE A 20 -22.48 31.72 12.14
C ILE A 20 -21.30 32.74 12.09
N THR A 21 -20.50 32.69 11.02
CA THR A 21 -20.34 33.73 9.94
C THR A 21 -19.12 33.40 9.06
N ARG A 22 -19.24 33.56 7.73
CA ARG A 22 -18.12 33.53 6.74
C ARG A 22 -17.39 34.89 6.72
N PRO A 23 -16.16 35.09 6.16
CA PRO A 23 -15.41 34.25 5.20
C PRO A 23 -13.88 34.10 5.47
N CYS A 24 -13.20 33.46 4.51
CA CYS A 24 -11.74 33.30 4.28
C CYS A 24 -11.05 32.02 4.79
N PHE A 25 -10.57 31.23 3.82
CA PHE A 25 -9.76 30.02 3.98
C PHE A 25 -8.38 30.34 4.59
N PRO A 26 -7.90 29.47 5.49
CA PRO A 26 -6.62 28.81 5.22
C PRO A 26 -6.64 27.29 5.50
N LEU A 27 -5.74 26.59 4.79
CA LEU A 27 -5.40 25.18 4.89
C LEU A 27 -5.20 24.72 6.35
N TYR A 28 -5.86 23.62 6.75
CA TYR A 28 -5.54 22.90 7.98
C TYR A 28 -5.24 21.43 7.70
N THR A 29 -3.95 21.11 7.85
CA THR A 29 -3.41 19.80 8.21
C THR A 29 -3.95 19.34 9.56
N TYR A 30 -4.36 18.08 9.72
CA TYR A 30 -4.56 17.48 11.05
C TYR A 30 -4.07 16.02 11.12
N ASN A 31 -3.20 15.80 12.10
CA ASN A 31 -2.89 14.54 12.76
C ASN A 31 -3.42 14.62 14.21
N ALA A 32 -3.78 13.46 14.78
CA ALA A 32 -3.96 13.10 16.22
C ALA A 32 -5.30 13.40 16.97
N ILE A 33 -6.16 12.37 17.10
CA ILE A 33 -6.44 11.48 18.26
C ILE A 33 -6.48 12.02 19.74
N LEU A 34 -7.59 11.65 20.44
CA LEU A 34 -7.83 11.22 21.87
C LEU A 34 -8.56 12.10 22.94
N LEU A 35 -9.51 11.42 23.63
CA LEU A 35 -9.96 11.46 25.07
C LEU A 35 -11.28 12.14 25.53
N ARG A 36 -12.33 11.29 25.60
CA ARG A 36 -13.24 10.91 26.74
C ARG A 36 -13.78 11.96 27.73
N SER A 37 -15.11 11.91 27.92
CA SER A 37 -15.80 12.27 29.18
C SER A 37 -16.75 11.14 29.62
N ARG A 38 -16.66 10.75 30.89
CA ARG A 38 -17.55 9.82 31.63
C ARG A 38 -18.38 10.68 32.59
N LYS A 39 -19.71 10.58 32.57
CA LYS A 39 -20.54 10.84 33.77
C LYS A 39 -21.57 9.73 33.93
N LYS A 40 -21.42 8.98 35.03
CA LYS A 40 -22.51 8.25 35.70
C LYS A 40 -23.46 9.30 36.28
N ILE A 41 -24.77 9.13 36.06
CA ILE A 41 -25.79 9.65 36.98
C ILE A 41 -26.73 8.50 37.31
N GLN A 42 -26.98 8.36 38.60
CA GLN A 42 -27.78 7.32 39.26
C GLN A 42 -29.26 7.44 38.93
N PHE A 43 -29.95 6.30 39.04
CA PHE A 43 -31.40 6.19 39.13
C PHE A 43 -31.98 7.07 40.25
N SER A 44 -33.04 7.81 39.93
CA SER A 44 -34.10 8.16 40.88
C SER A 44 -35.44 8.10 40.17
N VAL A 45 -36.31 7.24 40.67
CA VAL A 45 -37.71 7.06 40.24
C VAL A 45 -38.53 8.24 40.73
N ILE A 46 -39.08 9.05 39.82
CA ILE A 46 -40.30 9.85 40.06
C ILE A 46 -41.16 9.77 38.79
N SER A 47 -42.36 9.24 39.00
CA SER A 47 -43.48 9.17 38.08
C SER A 47 -44.04 10.57 37.78
N CYS A 48 -44.23 10.92 36.51
CA CYS A 48 -45.40 11.69 36.08
C CYS A 48 -45.59 11.62 34.56
N SER A 49 -46.80 11.25 34.15
CA SER A 49 -47.23 11.11 32.77
C SER A 49 -47.28 12.46 32.04
N SER A 50 -46.60 12.56 30.90
CA SER A 50 -46.98 13.49 29.84
C SER A 50 -46.50 12.96 28.49
N SER A 51 -47.47 12.65 27.63
CA SER A 51 -47.38 12.60 26.17
C SER A 51 -46.27 11.71 25.58
N GLN A 52 -46.67 10.50 25.19
CA GLN A 52 -46.06 9.80 24.06
C GLN A 52 -46.21 10.67 22.80
N THR A 53 -45.18 11.43 22.47
CA THR A 53 -44.85 11.71 21.08
C THR A 53 -43.98 10.53 20.60
N PRO A 54 -44.28 9.87 19.47
CA PRO A 54 -43.31 8.95 18.90
C PRO A 54 -42.07 9.77 18.59
N GLU A 55 -40.93 9.40 19.15
CA GLU A 55 -39.65 9.81 18.58
C GLU A 55 -39.69 9.29 17.14
N ALA A 56 -39.95 10.19 16.20
CA ALA A 56 -39.71 9.93 14.79
C ALA A 56 -38.20 9.71 14.70
N ASP A 57 -37.81 8.44 14.75
CA ASP A 57 -36.45 7.93 14.64
C ASP A 57 -35.90 8.43 13.30
N THR A 58 -35.34 9.64 13.31
CA THR A 58 -35.00 10.35 12.08
C THR A 58 -33.73 9.69 11.58
N GLN A 59 -33.90 8.76 10.64
CA GLN A 59 -32.82 7.99 10.06
C GLN A 59 -31.77 8.95 9.46
N THR A 60 -30.61 9.04 10.10
CA THR A 60 -29.47 9.85 9.63
C THR A 60 -28.51 8.99 8.82
N ALA A 61 -27.70 9.62 7.96
CA ALA A 61 -26.66 8.91 7.19
C ALA A 61 -25.69 8.15 8.11
N GLU A 62 -25.26 8.76 9.22
CA GLU A 62 -24.43 8.12 10.24
C GLU A 62 -25.11 6.89 10.87
N SER A 63 -26.38 7.00 11.27
CA SER A 63 -27.13 5.89 11.86
C SER A 63 -27.23 4.71 10.88
N CYS A 64 -27.49 5.00 9.60
CA CYS A 64 -27.46 4.02 8.53
C CYS A 64 -26.09 3.33 8.37
N VAL A 65 -24.98 4.08 8.37
CA VAL A 65 -23.63 3.50 8.28
C VAL A 65 -23.37 2.57 9.46
N ASN A 66 -23.68 3.01 10.68
CA ASN A 66 -23.48 2.21 11.90
C ASN A 66 -24.35 0.94 11.90
N LEU A 67 -25.61 1.04 11.47
CA LEU A 67 -26.49 -0.12 11.32
C LEU A 67 -25.99 -1.07 10.23
N GLY A 68 -25.52 -0.54 9.10
CA GLY A 68 -24.92 -1.31 8.02
C GLY A 68 -23.71 -2.12 8.49
N LEU A 69 -22.81 -1.51 9.26
CA LEU A 69 -21.67 -2.20 9.88
C LEU A 69 -22.11 -3.33 10.82
N GLN A 70 -23.12 -3.08 11.67
CA GLN A 70 -23.67 -4.12 12.54
C GLN A 70 -24.25 -5.28 11.75
N LEU A 71 -24.98 -5.01 10.66
CA LEU A 71 -25.54 -6.03 9.78
C LEU A 71 -24.45 -6.80 9.04
N PHE A 72 -23.41 -6.11 8.56
CA PHE A 72 -22.27 -6.73 7.88
C PHE A 72 -21.53 -7.69 8.81
N SER A 73 -21.27 -7.29 10.06
CA SER A 73 -20.65 -8.16 11.08
C SER A 73 -21.45 -9.42 11.40
N LYS A 74 -22.78 -9.37 11.20
CA LYS A 74 -23.70 -10.52 11.35
C LYS A 74 -23.80 -11.37 10.07
N GLY A 75 -23.01 -11.06 9.03
CA GLY A 75 -23.07 -11.71 7.72
C GLY A 75 -24.31 -11.35 6.88
N ARG A 76 -25.12 -10.38 7.32
CA ARG A 76 -26.32 -9.90 6.59
C ARG A 76 -25.91 -8.86 5.54
N VAL A 77 -25.05 -9.28 4.60
CA VAL A 77 -24.40 -8.39 3.63
C VAL A 77 -25.39 -7.67 2.71
N LYS A 78 -26.50 -8.33 2.34
CA LYS A 78 -27.55 -7.68 1.52
C LYS A 78 -28.21 -6.52 2.25
N ASP A 79 -28.52 -6.71 3.53
CA ASP A 79 -29.17 -5.68 4.34
C ASP A 79 -28.19 -4.54 4.67
N ALA A 80 -26.92 -4.89 4.90
CA ALA A 80 -25.85 -3.90 5.09
C ALA A 80 -25.70 -2.99 3.85
N LEU A 81 -25.72 -3.56 2.65
CA LEU A 81 -25.67 -2.79 1.40
C LEU A 81 -26.82 -1.78 1.30
N ILE A 82 -28.05 -2.18 1.62
CA ILE A 82 -29.22 -1.29 1.62
C ILE A 82 -28.99 -0.12 2.58
N GLN A 83 -28.44 -0.39 3.77
CA GLN A 83 -28.15 0.67 4.73
C GLN A 83 -27.07 1.63 4.23
N PHE A 84 -25.99 1.15 3.62
CA PHE A 84 -24.96 2.03 3.04
C PHE A 84 -25.49 2.86 1.86
N GLU A 85 -26.38 2.29 1.03
CA GLU A 85 -27.04 3.03 -0.06
C GLU A 85 -28.02 4.09 0.46
N THR A 86 -28.71 3.76 1.56
CA THR A 86 -29.59 4.70 2.24
C THR A 86 -28.78 5.84 2.85
N ALA A 87 -27.64 5.54 3.49
CA ALA A 87 -26.73 6.56 4.01
C ALA A 87 -26.27 7.54 2.93
N LEU A 88 -25.93 7.03 1.74
CA LEU A 88 -25.54 7.86 0.59
C LEU A 88 -26.68 8.72 0.03
N SER A 89 -27.93 8.36 0.33
CA SER A 89 -29.14 9.08 -0.10
C SER A 89 -29.62 10.13 0.92
N LEU A 90 -29.10 10.10 2.15
CA LEU A 90 -29.54 10.94 3.29
C LEU A 90 -28.67 12.20 3.49
N ASN A 91 -28.14 12.76 2.40
CA ASN A 91 -27.23 13.92 2.41
C ASN A 91 -26.06 13.76 3.40
N PRO A 92 -25.20 12.75 3.22
CA PRO A 92 -24.08 12.50 4.11
C PRO A 92 -23.07 13.65 4.07
N ASN A 93 -22.40 13.89 5.20
CA ASN A 93 -21.18 14.69 5.16
C ASN A 93 -20.03 13.91 4.46
N PRO A 94 -18.91 14.56 4.08
CA PRO A 94 -17.84 13.89 3.33
C PRO A 94 -17.25 12.65 4.02
N VAL A 95 -17.24 12.62 5.34
CA VAL A 95 -16.67 11.51 6.11
C VAL A 95 -17.63 10.32 6.15
N GLU A 96 -18.92 10.59 6.35
CA GLU A 96 -19.99 9.59 6.26
C GLU A 96 -20.08 8.99 4.86
N ALA A 97 -20.00 9.83 3.83
CA ALA A 97 -20.03 9.40 2.43
C ALA A 97 -18.83 8.50 2.10
N GLN A 98 -17.62 8.89 2.55
CA GLN A 98 -16.42 8.06 2.42
C GLN A 98 -16.62 6.70 3.10
N ALA A 99 -17.09 6.69 4.35
CA ALA A 99 -17.31 5.47 5.11
C ALA A 99 -18.38 4.57 4.46
N ALA A 100 -19.49 5.15 4.01
CA ALA A 100 -20.56 4.42 3.34
C ALA A 100 -20.07 3.79 2.02
N LEU A 101 -19.36 4.54 1.17
CA LEU A 101 -18.78 4.03 -0.08
C LEU A 101 -17.76 2.92 0.18
N TYR A 102 -16.87 3.12 1.14
CA TYR A 102 -15.85 2.15 1.50
C TYR A 102 -16.45 0.84 2.02
N ASN A 103 -17.40 0.92 2.96
CA ASN A 103 -18.06 -0.27 3.50
C ASN A 103 -18.96 -0.94 2.45
N LYS A 104 -19.58 -0.17 1.55
CA LYS A 104 -20.27 -0.69 0.36
C LYS A 104 -19.32 -1.48 -0.54
N ALA A 105 -18.09 -0.98 -0.74
CA ALA A 105 -17.07 -1.72 -1.50
C ALA A 105 -16.69 -3.05 -0.82
N CYS A 106 -16.52 -3.06 0.50
CA CYS A 106 -16.24 -4.28 1.28
C CYS A 106 -17.38 -5.31 1.11
N CYS A 107 -18.64 -4.87 1.15
CA CYS A 107 -19.80 -5.72 0.87
C CYS A 107 -19.78 -6.32 -0.55
N HIS A 108 -19.42 -5.53 -1.58
CA HIS A 108 -19.29 -6.03 -2.94
C HIS A 108 -18.11 -7.01 -3.09
N ALA A 109 -16.97 -6.73 -2.47
CA ALA A 109 -15.82 -7.61 -2.42
C ALA A 109 -16.16 -8.96 -1.77
N TYR A 110 -16.88 -8.94 -0.65
CA TYR A 110 -17.36 -10.16 0.02
C TYR A 110 -18.30 -10.99 -0.89
N ARG A 111 -19.08 -10.33 -1.75
CA ARG A 111 -19.97 -10.98 -2.74
C ARG A 111 -19.24 -11.44 -4.01
N GLY A 112 -17.95 -11.15 -4.17
CA GLY A 112 -17.21 -11.39 -5.41
C GLY A 112 -17.57 -10.44 -6.56
N GLU A 113 -18.25 -9.32 -6.27
CA GLU A 113 -18.68 -8.32 -7.23
C GLU A 113 -17.55 -7.29 -7.46
N GLY A 114 -16.42 -7.75 -8.00
CA GLY A 114 -15.17 -6.98 -8.13
C GLY A 114 -15.34 -5.62 -8.80
N LYS A 115 -16.08 -5.55 -9.91
CA LYS A 115 -16.33 -4.28 -10.62
C LYS A 115 -17.01 -3.23 -9.74
N LYS A 116 -18.07 -3.61 -9.04
CA LYS A 116 -18.81 -2.69 -8.16
C LYS A 116 -17.98 -2.29 -6.94
N ALA A 117 -17.15 -3.20 -6.43
CA ALA A 117 -16.21 -2.88 -5.36
C ALA A 117 -15.19 -1.82 -5.84
N ALA A 118 -14.60 -2.03 -7.01
CA ALA A 118 -13.68 -1.08 -7.63
C ALA A 118 -14.35 0.29 -7.84
N ASP A 119 -15.57 0.34 -8.39
CA ASP A 119 -16.28 1.60 -8.62
C ASP A 119 -16.53 2.39 -7.32
N CYS A 120 -16.95 1.70 -6.25
CA CYS A 120 -17.13 2.36 -4.95
C CYS A 120 -15.80 2.90 -4.40
N LEU A 121 -14.71 2.15 -4.56
CA LEU A 121 -13.37 2.58 -4.15
C LEU A 121 -12.84 3.73 -5.01
N ARG A 122 -13.10 3.75 -6.33
CA ARG A 122 -12.75 4.88 -7.21
C ARG A 122 -13.35 6.17 -6.70
N THR A 123 -14.66 6.16 -6.42
CA THR A 123 -15.36 7.32 -5.87
C THR A 123 -14.78 7.73 -4.51
N ALA A 124 -14.51 6.76 -3.61
CA ALA A 124 -13.94 7.04 -2.30
C ALA A 124 -12.51 7.64 -2.37
N LEU A 125 -11.67 7.15 -3.29
CA LEU A 125 -10.32 7.64 -3.53
C LEU A 125 -10.33 9.04 -4.14
N ARG A 126 -11.16 9.24 -5.18
CA ARG A 126 -11.25 10.48 -5.94
C ARG A 126 -11.88 11.62 -5.15
N GLU A 127 -13.11 11.42 -4.69
CA GLU A 127 -13.95 12.50 -4.15
C GLU A 127 -13.69 12.75 -2.67
N TYR A 128 -13.31 11.70 -1.95
CA TYR A 128 -13.15 11.76 -0.50
C TYR A 128 -11.70 11.55 -0.05
N ASN A 129 -10.74 11.43 -0.97
CA ASN A 129 -9.32 11.30 -0.66
C ASN A 129 -9.01 10.13 0.30
N LEU A 130 -9.68 8.99 0.09
CA LEU A 130 -9.35 7.75 0.79
C LEU A 130 -7.87 7.42 0.55
N LYS A 131 -7.18 6.91 1.57
CA LYS A 131 -5.81 6.43 1.41
C LYS A 131 -5.82 5.05 0.79
N PHE A 132 -5.08 4.86 -0.31
CA PHE A 132 -4.97 3.55 -0.94
C PHE A 132 -4.35 2.49 -0.03
N GLY A 133 -3.48 2.90 0.91
CA GLY A 133 -2.97 2.02 1.96
C GLY A 133 -4.09 1.41 2.84
N THR A 134 -5.22 2.10 3.02
CA THR A 134 -6.40 1.53 3.71
C THR A 134 -6.97 0.34 2.94
N ILE A 135 -6.96 0.37 1.61
CA ILE A 135 -7.43 -0.72 0.75
C ILE A 135 -6.47 -1.93 0.84
N LEU A 136 -5.16 -1.66 0.85
CA LEU A 136 -4.14 -2.70 0.91
C LEU A 136 -4.11 -3.45 2.25
N ASN A 137 -4.42 -2.76 3.34
CA ASN A 137 -4.34 -3.29 4.70
C ASN A 137 -5.64 -3.95 5.17
N ASP A 138 -6.73 -3.75 4.43
CA ASP A 138 -8.03 -4.24 4.87
C ASP A 138 -8.20 -5.74 4.57
N PRO A 139 -8.55 -6.56 5.59
CA PRO A 139 -8.79 -7.98 5.42
C PRO A 139 -10.08 -8.31 4.68
N ASP A 140 -11.12 -7.49 4.77
CA ASP A 140 -12.40 -7.67 4.05
C ASP A 140 -12.24 -7.45 2.54
N LEU A 141 -11.18 -6.75 2.14
CA LEU A 141 -10.79 -6.55 0.74
C LEU A 141 -9.76 -7.56 0.23
N ALA A 142 -9.32 -8.54 1.04
CA ALA A 142 -8.35 -9.56 0.63
C ALA A 142 -8.83 -10.36 -0.61
N SER A 143 -10.10 -10.77 -0.64
CA SER A 143 -10.68 -11.46 -1.79
C SER A 143 -10.70 -10.59 -3.04
N PHE A 144 -10.93 -9.28 -2.90
CA PHE A 144 -10.90 -8.32 -4.00
C PHE A 144 -9.48 -8.12 -4.54
N ARG A 145 -8.46 -8.11 -3.67
CA ARG A 145 -7.05 -7.98 -4.08
C ARG A 145 -6.55 -9.09 -5.00
N ALA A 146 -7.18 -10.27 -4.95
CA ALA A 146 -6.89 -11.38 -5.86
C ALA A 146 -7.56 -11.24 -7.25
N LEU A 147 -8.45 -10.26 -7.44
CA LEU A 147 -9.20 -10.08 -8.67
C LEU A 147 -8.48 -9.12 -9.66
N PRO A 148 -8.70 -9.29 -10.99
CA PRO A 148 -8.12 -8.39 -11.98
C PRO A 148 -8.59 -6.94 -11.81
N GLU A 149 -9.81 -6.71 -11.32
CA GLU A 149 -10.35 -5.36 -11.08
C GLU A 149 -9.55 -4.58 -10.02
N PHE A 150 -8.96 -5.26 -9.03
CA PHE A 150 -8.08 -4.60 -8.08
C PHE A 150 -6.77 -4.16 -8.74
N LYS A 151 -6.24 -4.95 -9.68
CA LYS A 151 -5.04 -4.58 -10.43
C LYS A 151 -5.28 -3.35 -11.31
N GLU A 152 -6.44 -3.27 -11.95
CA GLU A 152 -6.86 -2.07 -12.69
C GLU A 152 -6.92 -0.85 -11.77
N LEU A 153 -7.61 -0.97 -10.62
CA LEU A 153 -7.71 0.09 -9.62
C LEU A 153 -6.33 0.53 -9.10
N GLN A 154 -5.42 -0.41 -8.87
CA GLN A 154 -4.06 -0.13 -8.42
C GLN A 154 -3.24 0.62 -9.48
N GLU A 155 -3.32 0.20 -10.74
CA GLU A 155 -2.63 0.89 -11.83
C GLU A 155 -3.19 2.29 -12.06
N GLU A 156 -4.51 2.47 -12.00
CA GLU A 156 -5.15 3.78 -12.01
C GLU A 156 -4.59 4.65 -10.88
N ALA A 157 -4.63 4.17 -9.63
CA ALA A 157 -4.13 4.92 -8.48
C ALA A 157 -2.64 5.26 -8.57
N ARG A 158 -1.83 4.36 -9.18
CA ARG A 158 -0.39 4.55 -9.40
C ARG A 158 -0.12 5.63 -10.45
N LEU A 159 -0.86 5.62 -11.56
CA LEU A 159 -0.79 6.65 -12.60
C LEU A 159 -1.33 8.00 -12.11
N GLY A 160 -2.30 7.95 -11.19
CA GLY A 160 -3.07 9.09 -10.72
C GLY A 160 -3.93 9.68 -11.83
N GLY A 161 -4.78 10.64 -11.49
CA GLY A 161 -5.60 11.33 -12.48
C GLY A 161 -6.89 11.88 -11.91
N GLU A 162 -7.73 12.39 -12.81
CA GLU A 162 -9.07 12.88 -12.47
C GLU A 162 -9.98 11.76 -11.96
N ASP A 163 -9.88 10.56 -12.52
CA ASP A 163 -10.77 9.44 -12.19
C ASP A 163 -10.54 8.80 -10.80
N ILE A 164 -9.32 8.93 -10.25
CA ILE A 164 -8.89 8.21 -9.04
C ILE A 164 -8.27 9.12 -7.96
N GLY A 165 -7.82 10.31 -8.34
CA GLY A 165 -7.06 11.22 -7.48
C GLY A 165 -5.54 11.01 -7.55
N TYR A 166 -4.80 11.80 -6.76
CA TYR A 166 -3.33 11.84 -6.77
C TYR A 166 -2.67 11.42 -5.44
N SER A 167 -3.46 11.00 -4.44
CA SER A 167 -2.95 10.69 -3.10
C SER A 167 -1.92 9.55 -3.12
N PHE A 168 -2.28 8.41 -3.70
CA PHE A 168 -1.41 7.24 -3.76
C PHE A 168 -0.14 7.50 -4.59
N ARG A 169 -0.28 8.07 -5.79
CA ARG A 169 0.88 8.46 -6.61
C ARG A 169 1.82 9.41 -5.88
N ARG A 170 1.28 10.38 -5.14
CA ARG A 170 2.08 11.31 -4.34
C ARG A 170 2.87 10.56 -3.26
N ASP A 171 2.24 9.65 -2.55
CA ASP A 171 2.90 8.83 -1.52
C ASP A 171 4.03 7.98 -2.13
N LEU A 172 3.79 7.33 -3.27
CA LEU A 172 4.82 6.58 -3.99
C LEU A 172 5.97 7.48 -4.46
N LYS A 173 5.66 8.70 -4.93
CA LYS A 173 6.68 9.67 -5.36
C LYS A 173 7.55 10.15 -4.19
N LEU A 174 6.98 10.31 -3.01
CA LEU A 174 7.76 10.63 -1.81
C LEU A 174 8.75 9.49 -1.48
N ILE A 175 8.31 8.24 -1.59
CA ILE A 175 9.19 7.07 -1.38
C ILE A 175 10.27 7.01 -2.46
N SER A 176 9.93 7.27 -3.73
CA SER A 176 10.90 7.21 -4.83
C SER A 176 11.92 8.35 -4.77
N GLU A 177 11.56 9.53 -4.28
CA GLU A 177 12.49 10.65 -4.07
C GLU A 177 13.49 10.34 -2.95
N VAL A 178 13.08 9.60 -1.91
CA VAL A 178 14.01 9.12 -0.87
C VAL A 178 15.03 8.14 -1.45
N GLN A 179 14.65 7.31 -2.43
CA GLN A 179 15.56 6.36 -3.08
C GLN A 179 16.47 7.02 -4.13
N ALA A 180 16.01 8.09 -4.78
CA ALA A 180 16.75 8.82 -5.80
C ALA A 180 16.67 10.33 -5.51
N PRO A 181 17.51 10.83 -4.58
CA PRO A 181 17.40 12.19 -4.10
C PRO A 181 17.64 13.22 -5.21
N PHE A 182 16.91 14.34 -5.12
CA PHE A 182 17.01 15.48 -6.03
C PHE A 182 16.60 15.19 -7.48
N ARG A 183 15.81 14.14 -7.73
CA ARG A 183 15.28 13.87 -9.07
C ARG A 183 14.42 15.04 -9.56
N GLY A 184 13.58 15.59 -8.69
CA GLY A 184 12.79 16.78 -9.02
C GLY A 184 13.65 17.96 -9.45
N VAL A 185 14.75 18.19 -8.74
CA VAL A 185 15.73 19.26 -9.03
C VAL A 185 16.41 19.02 -10.37
N ARG A 186 16.88 17.79 -10.64
CA ARG A 186 17.53 17.43 -11.91
C ARG A 186 16.60 17.67 -13.09
N ARG A 187 15.33 17.28 -13.01
CA ARG A 187 14.34 17.53 -14.06
C ARG A 187 14.06 19.01 -14.29
N PHE A 188 13.95 19.78 -13.20
CA PHE A 188 13.78 21.22 -13.29
C PHE A 188 14.92 21.85 -14.10
N PHE A 189 16.18 21.52 -13.77
CA PHE A 189 17.33 22.04 -14.51
C PHE A 189 17.39 21.50 -15.95
N SER A 190 17.06 20.23 -16.20
CA SER A 190 17.01 19.70 -17.57
C SER A 190 16.06 20.49 -18.46
N VAL A 191 14.86 20.81 -17.95
CA VAL A 191 13.87 21.61 -18.69
C VAL A 191 14.31 23.07 -18.81
N ALA A 192 14.74 23.69 -17.70
CA ALA A 192 15.13 25.10 -17.69
C ALA A 192 16.33 25.38 -18.60
N LEU A 193 17.36 24.53 -18.56
CA LEU A 193 18.55 24.67 -19.41
C LEU A 193 18.23 24.36 -20.88
N SER A 194 17.35 23.40 -21.16
CA SER A 194 16.87 23.16 -22.53
C SER A 194 16.12 24.37 -23.08
N ALA A 195 15.26 24.98 -22.27
CA ALA A 195 14.54 26.20 -22.64
C ALA A 195 15.51 27.37 -22.87
N ALA A 196 16.50 27.55 -22.00
CA ALA A 196 17.53 28.59 -22.15
C ALA A 196 18.35 28.41 -23.43
N ALA A 197 18.79 27.18 -23.74
CA ALA A 197 19.48 26.86 -24.98
C ALA A 197 18.58 27.06 -26.22
N GLY A 198 17.29 26.75 -26.10
CA GLY A 198 16.29 27.02 -27.13
C GLY A 198 16.13 28.51 -27.42
N ILE A 199 16.03 29.34 -26.37
CA ILE A 199 15.99 30.81 -26.50
C ILE A 199 17.29 31.31 -27.14
N SER A 200 18.46 30.78 -26.73
CA SER A 200 19.75 31.13 -27.33
C SER A 200 19.77 30.84 -28.84
N LEU A 201 19.27 29.67 -29.26
CA LEU A 201 19.17 29.29 -30.68
C LEU A 201 18.30 30.25 -31.50
N LEU A 202 17.21 30.78 -30.94
CA LEU A 202 16.36 31.76 -31.63
C LEU A 202 17.16 33.00 -32.06
N PHE A 203 18.18 33.39 -31.30
CA PHE A 203 19.05 34.52 -31.63
C PHE A 203 20.28 34.13 -32.44
N THR A 204 20.88 32.95 -32.21
CA THR A 204 22.12 32.55 -32.89
C THR A 204 21.88 32.00 -34.29
N VAL A 205 20.73 31.38 -34.58
CA VAL A 205 20.42 30.85 -35.92
C VAL A 205 20.31 31.96 -36.97
N PRO A 206 19.58 33.08 -36.75
CA PRO A 206 19.60 34.21 -37.67
C PRO A 206 20.99 34.83 -37.85
N ARG A 207 21.80 34.88 -36.78
CA ARG A 207 23.19 35.34 -36.86
C ARG A 207 24.04 34.42 -37.72
N LEU A 208 23.85 33.11 -37.64
CA LEU A 208 24.54 32.13 -38.48
C LEU A 208 24.19 32.34 -39.95
N PHE A 209 22.91 32.58 -40.28
CA PHE A 209 22.51 32.91 -41.64
C PHE A 209 23.18 34.19 -42.16
N ARG A 210 23.34 35.21 -41.32
CA ARG A 210 24.08 36.44 -41.68
C ARG A 210 25.57 36.16 -41.87
N ALA A 211 26.19 35.37 -40.99
CA ALA A 211 27.59 34.98 -41.09
C ALA A 211 27.87 34.21 -42.40
N ILE A 212 26.97 33.30 -42.81
CA ILE A 212 27.05 32.57 -44.08
C ILE A 212 26.94 33.50 -45.29
N LYS A 213 26.07 34.54 -45.22
CA LYS A 213 25.91 35.50 -46.32
C LYS A 213 27.12 36.42 -46.51
N GLY A 214 27.94 36.63 -45.48
CA GLY A 214 29.11 37.52 -45.53
C GLY A 214 28.74 39.02 -45.57
N GLY A 215 29.77 39.87 -45.59
CA GLY A 215 29.67 41.34 -45.58
C GLY A 215 30.60 41.99 -44.55
N ASP A 216 30.81 43.31 -44.66
CA ASP A 216 31.77 44.06 -43.82
C ASP A 216 31.47 43.99 -42.31
N ASP A 217 30.21 43.74 -41.93
CA ASP A 217 29.74 43.60 -40.54
C ASP A 217 29.24 42.18 -40.20
N ALA A 218 29.65 41.15 -40.94
CA ALA A 218 29.21 39.78 -40.71
C ALA A 218 29.86 39.17 -39.43
N PRO A 219 29.10 38.43 -38.59
CA PRO A 219 29.66 37.73 -37.43
C PRO A 219 30.66 36.62 -37.85
N ASP A 220 31.57 36.24 -36.94
CA ASP A 220 32.49 35.12 -37.20
C ASP A 220 31.73 33.80 -37.41
N LEU A 221 32.01 33.14 -38.53
CA LEU A 221 31.27 31.95 -38.96
C LEU A 221 31.54 30.75 -38.05
N LEU A 222 32.80 30.51 -37.66
CA LEU A 222 33.17 29.34 -36.88
C LEU A 222 32.68 29.45 -35.44
N GLU A 223 32.81 30.63 -34.83
CA GLU A 223 32.29 30.93 -33.50
C GLU A 223 30.75 30.80 -33.48
N THR A 224 30.06 31.39 -34.46
CA THR A 224 28.60 31.35 -34.52
C THR A 224 28.09 29.94 -34.77
N ALA A 225 28.75 29.18 -35.66
CA ALA A 225 28.44 27.76 -35.89
C ALA A 225 28.69 26.92 -34.64
N GLY A 226 29.80 27.16 -33.94
CA GLY A 226 30.13 26.51 -32.66
C GLY A 226 29.05 26.74 -31.60
N ASN A 227 28.59 27.99 -31.44
CA ASN A 227 27.52 28.34 -30.50
C ASN A 227 26.19 27.64 -30.83
N VAL A 228 25.83 27.55 -32.12
CA VAL A 228 24.65 26.79 -32.57
C VAL A 228 24.82 25.30 -32.25
N ALA A 229 25.98 24.72 -32.55
CA ALA A 229 26.26 23.31 -32.28
C ALA A 229 26.22 22.99 -30.78
N ILE A 230 26.79 23.84 -29.93
CA ILE A 230 26.77 23.70 -28.47
C ILE A 230 25.33 23.70 -27.94
N ASN A 231 24.50 24.66 -28.37
CA ASN A 231 23.10 24.72 -27.93
C ASN A 231 22.30 23.51 -28.40
N ILE A 232 22.44 23.09 -29.66
CA ILE A 232 21.76 21.91 -30.20
C ILE A 232 22.20 20.65 -29.43
N GLY A 233 23.50 20.46 -29.25
CA GLY A 233 24.05 19.34 -28.50
C GLY A 233 23.57 19.33 -27.04
N GLY A 234 23.55 20.49 -26.40
CA GLY A 234 23.03 20.68 -25.05
C GLY A 234 21.56 20.28 -24.93
N ILE A 235 20.69 20.75 -25.84
CA ILE A 235 19.27 20.37 -25.86
C ILE A 235 19.12 18.85 -26.02
N ILE A 236 19.84 18.24 -26.97
CA ILE A 236 19.76 16.79 -27.22
C ILE A 236 20.11 16.02 -25.94
N VAL A 237 21.23 16.37 -25.28
CA VAL A 237 21.67 15.70 -24.05
C VAL A 237 20.68 15.91 -22.92
N LEU A 238 20.21 17.14 -22.69
CA LEU A 238 19.29 17.45 -21.59
C LEU A 238 17.92 16.79 -21.77
N VAL A 239 17.40 16.75 -23.01
CA VAL A 239 16.16 16.04 -23.35
C VAL A 239 16.35 14.54 -23.15
N ALA A 240 17.47 13.96 -23.58
CA ALA A 240 17.75 12.54 -23.36
C ALA A 240 17.81 12.19 -21.85
N LEU A 241 18.49 13.02 -21.05
CA LEU A 241 18.55 12.86 -19.59
C LEU A 241 17.16 12.97 -18.95
N PHE A 242 16.33 13.92 -19.39
CA PHE A 242 14.96 14.09 -18.89
C PHE A 242 14.08 12.87 -19.19
N LEU A 243 14.13 12.35 -20.42
CA LEU A 243 13.39 11.16 -20.82
C LEU A 243 13.87 9.92 -20.04
N TRP A 244 15.18 9.79 -19.83
CA TRP A 244 15.75 8.71 -19.05
C TRP A 244 15.29 8.75 -17.58
N ASP A 245 15.29 9.93 -16.98
CA ASP A 245 14.79 10.13 -15.62
C ASP A 245 13.29 9.84 -15.46
N ASN A 246 12.48 10.19 -16.46
CA ASN A 246 11.05 9.86 -16.48
C ASN A 246 10.84 8.36 -16.53
N LYS A 247 11.55 7.67 -17.44
CA LYS A 247 11.51 6.21 -17.52
C LYS A 247 11.95 5.56 -16.21
N LYS A 248 13.02 6.05 -15.59
CA LYS A 248 13.54 5.51 -14.32
C LYS A 248 12.62 5.75 -13.13
N GLU A 249 11.90 6.86 -13.07
CA GLU A 249 10.88 7.07 -12.04
C GLU A 249 9.71 6.12 -12.21
N GLU A 250 9.18 5.95 -13.43
CA GLU A 250 8.06 5.03 -13.67
C GLU A 250 8.43 3.57 -13.32
N GLU A 251 9.64 3.13 -13.70
CA GLU A 251 10.18 1.82 -13.29
C GLU A 251 10.25 1.68 -11.76
N GLN A 252 10.73 2.71 -11.06
CA GLN A 252 10.81 2.71 -9.60
C GLN A 252 9.44 2.76 -8.92
N LEU A 253 8.50 3.56 -9.41
CA LEU A 253 7.14 3.64 -8.86
C LEU A 253 6.42 2.30 -9.01
N ALA A 254 6.59 1.62 -10.16
CA ALA A 254 6.06 0.29 -10.38
C ALA A 254 6.68 -0.73 -9.40
N GLN A 255 7.99 -0.67 -9.18
CA GLN A 255 8.67 -1.52 -8.21
C GLN A 255 8.20 -1.26 -6.78
N ILE A 256 8.13 0.00 -6.34
CA ILE A 256 7.69 0.38 -4.99
C ILE A 256 6.24 -0.04 -4.76
N SER A 257 5.34 0.18 -5.73
CA SER A 257 3.95 -0.26 -5.63
C SER A 257 3.84 -1.77 -5.46
N ARG A 258 4.64 -2.55 -6.20
CA ARG A 258 4.68 -4.01 -6.09
C ARG A 258 5.26 -4.48 -4.76
N ASP A 259 6.31 -3.83 -4.27
CA ASP A 259 6.90 -4.11 -2.96
C ASP A 259 5.93 -3.78 -1.81
N GLU A 260 5.11 -2.73 -1.97
CA GLU A 260 4.07 -2.40 -0.99
C GLU A 260 3.01 -3.50 -0.96
N THR A 261 2.50 -3.97 -2.10
CA THR A 261 1.57 -5.11 -2.17
C THR A 261 2.19 -6.37 -1.54
N LEU A 262 3.44 -6.70 -1.87
CA LEU A 262 4.18 -7.83 -1.28
C LEU A 262 4.15 -7.75 0.25
N SER A 263 4.42 -6.58 0.79
CA SER A 263 4.54 -6.39 2.24
C SER A 263 3.26 -6.68 3.02
N ARG A 264 2.09 -6.63 2.35
CA ARG A 264 0.77 -6.90 2.94
C ARG A 264 0.30 -8.33 2.74
N LEU A 265 1.07 -9.18 2.05
CA LEU A 265 0.69 -10.56 1.86
C LEU A 265 0.71 -11.33 3.20
N PRO A 266 -0.38 -12.05 3.52
CA PRO A 266 -0.50 -12.75 4.79
C PRO A 266 0.21 -14.10 4.76
N LEU A 267 0.86 -14.41 5.88
CA LEU A 267 1.52 -15.67 6.20
C LEU A 267 0.98 -16.23 7.50
N ARG A 268 0.80 -17.54 7.55
CA ARG A 268 0.53 -18.29 8.78
C ARG A 268 1.83 -18.87 9.30
N LEU A 269 2.19 -18.49 10.51
CA LEU A 269 3.33 -19.02 11.24
C LEU A 269 3.00 -20.41 11.81
N SER A 270 4.02 -21.13 12.26
CA SER A 270 3.88 -22.47 12.87
C SER A 270 2.99 -22.52 14.11
N THR A 271 2.75 -21.37 14.76
CA THR A 271 1.85 -21.20 15.90
C THR A 271 0.39 -20.99 15.49
N ASN A 272 0.08 -21.13 14.20
CA ASN A 272 -1.22 -20.84 13.59
C ASN A 272 -1.61 -19.35 13.62
N ARG A 273 -0.68 -18.47 14.02
CA ARG A 273 -0.85 -17.01 13.98
C ARG A 273 -0.67 -16.52 12.54
N VAL A 274 -1.61 -15.69 12.08
CA VAL A 274 -1.50 -14.99 10.78
C VAL A 274 -0.83 -13.64 11.00
N VAL A 275 0.17 -13.33 10.16
CA VAL A 275 0.94 -12.08 10.17
C VAL A 275 1.15 -11.61 8.73
N GLU A 276 1.28 -10.30 8.52
CA GLU A 276 1.70 -9.74 7.23
C GLU A 276 3.23 -9.80 7.09
N LEU A 277 3.72 -9.89 5.85
CA LEU A 277 5.16 -9.86 5.56
C LEU A 277 5.88 -8.63 6.16
N VAL A 278 5.24 -7.46 6.18
CA VAL A 278 5.79 -6.23 6.75
C VAL A 278 6.13 -6.38 8.24
N GLN A 279 5.38 -7.21 8.98
CA GLN A 279 5.60 -7.45 10.41
C GLN A 279 6.83 -8.33 10.67
N LEU A 280 7.31 -9.03 9.64
CA LEU A 280 8.49 -9.89 9.69
C LEU A 280 9.78 -9.16 9.30
N ARG A 281 9.70 -7.89 8.89
CA ARG A 281 10.88 -7.06 8.62
C ARG A 281 11.82 -7.00 9.82
N ASP A 282 13.11 -6.86 9.54
CA ASP A 282 14.25 -6.93 10.48
C ASP A 282 14.52 -8.30 11.10
N THR A 283 13.58 -9.23 11.04
CA THR A 283 13.63 -10.51 11.76
C THR A 283 14.03 -11.68 10.87
N VAL A 284 13.53 -11.74 9.63
CA VAL A 284 13.76 -12.86 8.71
C VAL A 284 13.94 -12.40 7.27
N ARG A 285 14.55 -13.29 6.48
CA ARG A 285 14.67 -13.24 5.03
C ARG A 285 13.76 -14.31 4.43
N PRO A 286 12.53 -13.95 4.03
CA PRO A 286 11.66 -14.88 3.33
C PRO A 286 12.32 -15.38 2.03
N VAL A 287 12.31 -16.69 1.84
CA VAL A 287 12.64 -17.36 0.58
C VAL A 287 11.35 -18.01 0.09
N ILE A 288 10.75 -17.36 -0.90
CA ILE A 288 9.51 -17.79 -1.52
C ILE A 288 9.86 -18.83 -2.57
N LEU A 289 9.26 -20.01 -2.47
CA LEU A 289 9.42 -21.12 -3.41
C LEU A 289 8.09 -21.33 -4.10
N ALA A 290 8.05 -21.04 -5.40
CA ALA A 290 6.81 -20.88 -6.10
C ALA A 290 6.79 -21.79 -7.33
N GLY A 291 5.84 -22.71 -7.42
CA GLY A 291 5.91 -23.73 -8.47
C GLY A 291 4.88 -24.84 -8.36
N LYS A 292 5.10 -25.87 -9.18
CA LYS A 292 4.42 -27.16 -9.03
C LYS A 292 4.75 -27.79 -7.67
N LYS A 293 3.80 -28.58 -7.15
CA LYS A 293 3.89 -29.21 -5.83
C LYS A 293 5.15 -30.07 -5.69
N GLU A 294 5.54 -30.77 -6.74
CA GLU A 294 6.71 -31.66 -6.78
C GLU A 294 8.01 -30.86 -6.67
N THR A 295 8.15 -29.79 -7.47
CA THR A 295 9.34 -28.93 -7.48
C THR A 295 9.50 -28.23 -6.14
N VAL A 296 8.42 -27.66 -5.59
CA VAL A 296 8.44 -26.99 -4.28
C VAL A 296 8.79 -27.96 -3.17
N SER A 297 8.19 -29.16 -3.15
CA SER A 297 8.49 -30.19 -2.15
C SER A 297 9.95 -30.65 -2.22
N LEU A 298 10.49 -30.85 -3.42
CA LEU A 298 11.90 -31.21 -3.62
C LEU A 298 12.85 -30.10 -3.16
N ALA A 299 12.53 -28.84 -3.48
CA ALA A 299 13.32 -27.69 -3.04
C ALA A 299 13.34 -27.60 -1.50
N MET A 300 12.18 -27.77 -0.86
CA MET A 300 12.04 -27.80 0.60
C MET A 300 12.83 -28.94 1.24
N GLN A 301 12.82 -30.13 0.65
CA GLN A 301 13.59 -31.28 1.14
C GLN A 301 15.10 -31.03 1.06
N ARG A 302 15.58 -30.43 -0.03
CA ARG A 302 17.00 -30.09 -0.19
C ARG A 302 17.46 -28.99 0.77
N ALA A 303 16.58 -28.02 1.06
CA ALA A 303 16.85 -26.95 2.02
C ALA A 303 17.13 -27.49 3.43
N GLU A 304 16.51 -28.61 3.80
CA GLU A 304 16.66 -29.23 5.12
C GLU A 304 18.12 -29.63 5.42
N ARG A 305 18.91 -29.98 4.39
CA ARG A 305 20.35 -30.28 4.53
C ARG A 305 21.17 -29.07 4.99
N PHE A 306 20.67 -27.86 4.74
CA PHE A 306 21.31 -26.60 5.08
C PHE A 306 20.60 -25.87 6.23
N ARG A 307 19.66 -26.53 6.92
CA ARG A 307 18.76 -25.91 7.90
C ARG A 307 19.50 -25.04 8.92
N THR A 308 20.52 -25.57 9.59
CA THR A 308 21.26 -24.84 10.62
C THR A 308 21.85 -23.54 10.09
N GLU A 309 22.43 -23.59 8.89
CA GLU A 309 23.13 -22.47 8.30
C GLU A 309 22.18 -21.42 7.72
N LEU A 310 21.04 -21.86 7.19
CA LEU A 310 19.94 -21.01 6.72
C LEU A 310 19.22 -20.30 7.88
N VAL A 311 18.94 -21.02 8.98
CA VAL A 311 18.34 -20.43 10.20
C VAL A 311 19.27 -19.40 10.83
N ARG A 312 20.58 -19.65 10.87
CA ARG A 312 21.59 -18.68 11.33
C ARG A 312 21.60 -17.38 10.50
N ARG A 313 21.14 -17.45 9.24
CA ARG A 313 20.96 -16.33 8.32
C ARG A 313 19.53 -15.79 8.31
N GLY A 314 18.68 -16.22 9.23
CA GLY A 314 17.31 -15.74 9.37
C GLY A 314 16.40 -16.15 8.21
N VAL A 315 16.71 -17.20 7.46
CA VAL A 315 15.90 -17.63 6.31
C VAL A 315 14.58 -18.25 6.79
N LEU A 316 13.47 -17.81 6.19
CA LEU A 316 12.13 -18.35 6.36
C LEU A 316 11.63 -18.89 5.02
N LEU A 317 11.33 -20.19 4.93
CA LEU A 317 10.81 -20.78 3.70
C LEU A 317 9.29 -20.56 3.59
N VAL A 318 8.85 -20.05 2.43
CA VAL A 318 7.45 -19.81 2.10
C VAL A 318 7.10 -20.56 0.80
N PRO A 319 6.50 -21.76 0.88
CA PRO A 319 6.04 -22.48 -0.30
C PRO A 319 4.74 -21.87 -0.83
N VAL A 320 4.66 -21.66 -2.15
CA VAL A 320 3.47 -21.22 -2.88
C VAL A 320 3.25 -22.18 -4.04
N ILE A 321 2.18 -22.97 -3.97
CA ILE A 321 1.90 -24.01 -4.96
C ILE A 321 0.88 -23.49 -5.98
N TRP A 322 1.17 -23.69 -7.26
CA TRP A 322 0.31 -23.24 -8.35
C TRP A 322 -1.06 -23.93 -8.32
N GLY A 323 -2.12 -23.13 -8.44
CA GLY A 323 -3.48 -23.64 -8.57
C GLY A 323 -4.14 -24.13 -7.27
N GLU A 324 -3.45 -24.18 -6.13
CA GLU A 324 -4.08 -24.50 -4.83
C GLU A 324 -5.16 -23.47 -4.44
N GLY A 325 -5.10 -22.26 -4.98
CA GLY A 325 -6.12 -21.22 -4.78
C GLY A 325 -7.43 -21.39 -5.57
N LYS A 326 -7.54 -22.38 -6.49
CA LYS A 326 -8.77 -22.60 -7.28
C LYS A 326 -9.84 -23.40 -6.54
N GLU A 327 -9.48 -24.17 -5.51
CA GLU A 327 -10.37 -25.17 -4.90
C GLU A 327 -10.95 -24.83 -3.53
N THR A 328 -10.46 -23.79 -2.85
CA THR A 328 -11.15 -23.33 -1.64
C THR A 328 -12.41 -22.57 -2.04
N LYS A 329 -13.52 -23.30 -2.18
CA LYS A 329 -14.87 -22.75 -1.97
C LYS A 329 -14.77 -21.85 -0.75
N ILE A 330 -14.99 -20.56 -0.96
CA ILE A 330 -15.13 -19.54 0.09
C ILE A 330 -15.95 -20.19 1.20
N GLU A 331 -15.33 -20.58 2.31
CA GLU A 331 -16.09 -20.90 3.51
C GLU A 331 -16.75 -19.58 3.89
N LYS A 332 -18.02 -19.45 3.54
CA LYS A 332 -18.94 -18.37 3.89
C LYS A 332 -19.18 -18.39 5.40
N LYS A 333 -18.13 -18.21 6.19
CA LYS A 333 -18.23 -17.99 7.63
C LYS A 333 -18.16 -16.48 7.85
N GLY A 334 -19.32 -15.91 8.18
CA GLY A 334 -19.38 -14.56 8.74
C GLY A 334 -18.46 -14.50 9.95
N PHE A 335 -17.47 -13.62 9.92
CA PHE A 335 -16.48 -13.49 10.98
C PHE A 335 -17.04 -12.63 12.11
N GLY A 336 -17.64 -13.30 13.11
CA GLY A 336 -17.79 -12.75 14.46
C GLY A 336 -16.72 -13.33 15.38
N LEU A 337 -15.85 -12.49 15.95
CA LEU A 337 -14.91 -12.92 17.00
C LEU A 337 -15.61 -12.97 18.38
N GLN A 338 -15.32 -14.03 19.15
CA GLN A 338 -15.73 -14.19 20.56
C GLN A 338 -14.85 -13.33 21.52
N PRO A 339 -15.39 -12.82 22.65
CA PRO A 339 -14.75 -11.75 23.44
C PRO A 339 -13.81 -12.26 24.55
N LYS A 340 -12.77 -11.49 24.90
CA LYS A 340 -12.06 -11.64 26.18
C LYS A 340 -11.64 -10.31 26.84
N ALA A 341 -11.62 -10.40 28.18
CA ALA A 341 -11.60 -9.40 29.25
C ALA A 341 -10.54 -8.30 29.24
N ALA A 342 -10.93 -7.20 29.89
CA ALA A 342 -10.33 -5.87 29.92
C ALA A 342 -9.17 -5.71 30.93
N GLU A 343 -8.16 -4.93 30.53
CA GLU A 343 -7.14 -4.35 31.41
C GLU A 343 -6.97 -2.85 31.13
N ALA A 344 -6.47 -2.14 32.14
CA ALA A 344 -6.74 -0.73 32.46
C ALA A 344 -5.90 0.32 31.71
N LEU A 345 -6.32 1.59 31.86
CA LEU A 345 -5.94 2.80 31.10
C LEU A 345 -4.53 3.35 31.41
N PRO A 346 -3.91 4.10 30.46
CA PRO A 346 -2.54 4.57 30.52
C PRO A 346 -2.35 5.90 31.26
N SER A 347 -1.15 6.05 31.85
CA SER A 347 -0.57 7.27 32.41
C SER A 347 0.64 7.71 31.56
N ILE A 348 1.03 8.98 31.71
CA ILE A 348 2.09 9.78 31.04
C ILE A 348 3.47 9.06 30.90
N GLY A 349 3.53 8.02 30.06
CA GLY A 349 4.73 7.23 29.72
C GLY A 349 4.72 6.63 28.31
N GLU A 350 3.83 7.09 27.44
CA GLU A 350 3.38 6.38 26.22
C GLU A 350 4.48 6.02 25.22
N ASP A 351 5.54 6.83 25.07
CA ASP A 351 6.58 6.57 24.06
C ASP A 351 7.55 5.47 24.48
N PHE A 352 7.81 5.34 25.78
CA PHE A 352 8.64 4.26 26.31
C PHE A 352 7.83 2.96 26.39
N GLU A 353 6.55 3.04 26.77
CA GLU A 353 5.67 1.89 26.81
C GLU A 353 5.36 1.33 25.42
N LYS A 354 5.09 2.17 24.40
CA LYS A 354 4.92 1.72 23.00
C LYS A 354 6.19 1.07 22.45
N LYS A 355 7.38 1.62 22.75
CA LYS A 355 8.67 1.00 22.40
C LYS A 355 8.86 -0.34 23.12
N THR A 356 8.54 -0.41 24.41
CA THR A 356 8.69 -1.64 25.21
C THR A 356 7.70 -2.72 24.75
N GLN A 357 6.46 -2.34 24.44
CA GLN A 357 5.43 -3.23 23.88
C GLN A 357 5.81 -3.72 22.49
N SER A 358 6.32 -2.85 21.61
CA SER A 358 6.78 -3.25 20.27
C SER A 358 8.03 -4.14 20.34
N ILE A 359 8.97 -3.88 21.24
CA ILE A 359 10.12 -4.76 21.49
C ILE A 359 9.66 -6.13 22.01
N THR A 360 8.71 -6.15 22.95
CA THR A 360 8.15 -7.39 23.50
C THR A 360 7.33 -8.16 22.45
N ALA A 361 6.59 -7.46 21.59
CA ALA A 361 5.87 -8.08 20.49
C ALA A 361 6.82 -8.65 19.45
N LYS A 362 7.91 -7.92 19.11
CA LYS A 362 8.97 -8.40 18.22
C LYS A 362 9.70 -9.61 18.81
N SER A 363 9.98 -9.64 20.12
CA SER A 363 10.64 -10.79 20.76
C SER A 363 9.74 -12.03 20.80
N LYS A 364 8.44 -11.85 21.07
CA LYS A 364 7.42 -12.92 20.97
C LYS A 364 7.32 -13.44 19.54
N LEU A 365 7.17 -12.56 18.54
CA LEU A 365 7.16 -12.94 17.13
C LEU A 365 8.42 -13.71 16.74
N LYS A 366 9.59 -13.24 17.16
CA LYS A 366 10.87 -13.93 16.89
C LYS A 366 10.90 -15.35 17.46
N ALA A 367 10.26 -15.60 18.60
CA ALA A 367 10.14 -16.95 19.17
C ALA A 367 9.13 -17.84 18.44
N GLU A 368 8.12 -17.25 17.79
CA GLU A 368 7.08 -17.96 17.02
C GLU A 368 7.53 -18.35 15.60
N ILE A 369 8.50 -17.61 15.04
CA ILE A 369 9.08 -17.85 13.72
C ILE A 369 9.87 -19.16 13.73
N ARG A 370 9.43 -20.11 12.92
CA ARG A 370 10.16 -21.34 12.59
C ARG A 370 10.73 -21.25 11.18
N PHE A 371 11.48 -22.28 10.78
CA PHE A 371 12.10 -22.37 9.45
C PHE A 371 11.12 -22.34 8.26
N LYS A 372 9.81 -22.53 8.50
CA LYS A 372 8.76 -22.65 7.47
C LYS A 372 7.50 -21.87 7.88
N ALA A 373 6.84 -21.21 6.92
CA ALA A 373 5.53 -20.58 7.07
C ALA A 373 4.58 -21.00 5.93
N GLU A 374 3.27 -20.85 6.12
CA GLU A 374 2.24 -21.19 5.14
C GLU A 374 1.63 -19.92 4.53
N ALA A 375 1.38 -19.92 3.22
CA ALA A 375 0.72 -18.81 2.54
C ALA A 375 -0.81 -18.88 2.78
N VAL A 376 -1.43 -17.82 3.32
CA VAL A 376 -2.86 -17.84 3.71
C VAL A 376 -3.80 -17.56 2.54
N SER A 377 -3.38 -16.75 1.58
CA SER A 377 -4.14 -16.39 0.38
C SER A 377 -3.37 -16.83 -0.88
N PRO A 378 -3.35 -18.14 -1.24
CA PRO A 378 -2.53 -18.62 -2.37
C PRO A 378 -2.77 -17.85 -3.68
N ALA A 379 -4.00 -17.39 -3.93
CA ALA A 379 -4.34 -16.58 -5.09
C ALA A 379 -3.65 -15.20 -5.10
N GLU A 380 -3.62 -14.49 -3.97
CA GLU A 380 -2.92 -13.20 -3.87
C GLU A 380 -1.40 -13.37 -4.04
N TRP A 381 -0.85 -14.43 -3.44
CA TRP A 381 0.55 -14.80 -3.62
C TRP A 381 0.87 -15.13 -5.07
N GLU A 382 0.07 -15.98 -5.71
CA GLU A 382 0.26 -16.35 -7.12
C GLU A 382 0.16 -15.12 -8.04
N GLN A 383 -0.82 -14.24 -7.80
CA GLN A 383 -0.99 -13.00 -8.55
C GLN A 383 0.23 -12.09 -8.42
N TRP A 384 0.72 -11.86 -7.20
CA TRP A 384 1.91 -11.05 -6.98
C TRP A 384 3.15 -11.65 -7.66
N ILE A 385 3.34 -12.98 -7.58
CA ILE A 385 4.49 -13.65 -8.21
C ILE A 385 4.42 -13.55 -9.73
N ARG A 386 3.23 -13.65 -10.34
CA ARG A 386 3.04 -13.43 -11.78
C ARG A 386 3.42 -12.01 -12.19
N ASP A 387 3.10 -11.02 -11.36
CA ASP A 387 3.48 -9.62 -11.62
C ASP A 387 4.99 -9.42 -11.51
N GLN A 388 5.65 -10.11 -10.57
CA GLN A 388 7.11 -10.17 -10.50
C GLN A 388 7.71 -10.83 -11.76
N GLN A 389 7.19 -12.00 -12.18
CA GLN A 389 7.64 -12.70 -13.40
C GLN A 389 7.54 -11.81 -14.64
N LYS A 390 6.42 -11.11 -14.82
CA LYS A 390 6.21 -10.20 -15.96
C LYS A 390 7.27 -9.09 -16.00
N SER A 391 7.65 -8.54 -14.85
CA SER A 391 8.65 -7.47 -14.81
C SER A 391 10.08 -7.93 -15.07
N GLU A 392 10.38 -9.19 -14.75
CA GLU A 392 11.69 -9.82 -14.97
C GLU A 392 11.77 -10.52 -16.36
N GLY A 393 10.71 -10.44 -17.17
CA GLY A 393 10.65 -11.11 -18.47
C GLY A 393 10.62 -12.64 -18.39
N VAL A 394 10.13 -13.20 -17.28
CA VAL A 394 9.98 -14.64 -17.05
C VAL A 394 8.60 -15.11 -17.52
N SER A 395 8.51 -16.29 -18.14
CA SER A 395 7.24 -16.83 -18.62
C SER A 395 6.31 -17.09 -17.42
N LEU A 396 5.03 -16.70 -17.57
CA LEU A 396 4.05 -16.81 -16.50
C LEU A 396 3.83 -18.27 -16.09
N GLY A 397 3.88 -18.53 -14.78
CA GLY A 397 3.66 -19.88 -14.23
C GLY A 397 4.88 -20.80 -14.27
N GLU A 398 6.04 -20.32 -14.73
CA GLU A 398 7.31 -21.04 -14.51
C GLU A 398 7.58 -21.20 -13.00
N ASP A 399 8.19 -22.32 -12.61
CA ASP A 399 8.68 -22.51 -11.25
C ASP A 399 9.79 -21.47 -10.98
N VAL A 400 9.72 -20.76 -9.87
CA VAL A 400 10.65 -19.70 -9.48
C VAL A 400 10.94 -19.72 -8.00
N TYR A 401 12.05 -19.10 -7.61
CA TYR A 401 12.32 -18.74 -6.23
C TYR A 401 12.62 -17.25 -6.12
N ILE A 402 12.23 -16.66 -4.99
CA ILE A 402 12.41 -15.24 -4.71
C ILE A 402 13.00 -15.11 -3.30
N ILE A 403 14.10 -14.38 -3.19
CA ILE A 403 14.81 -14.14 -1.94
C ILE A 403 14.57 -12.70 -1.53
N LEU A 404 14.02 -12.49 -0.34
CA LEU A 404 13.84 -11.16 0.24
C LEU A 404 14.98 -10.81 1.20
N ARG A 405 15.25 -9.51 1.32
CA ARG A 405 16.15 -8.94 2.34
C ARG A 405 15.40 -8.77 3.68
N LEU A 406 16.12 -8.38 4.73
CA LEU A 406 15.52 -8.08 6.05
C LEU A 406 14.57 -6.88 6.02
N ASP A 407 14.80 -5.89 5.15
CA ASP A 407 13.89 -4.75 4.90
C ASP A 407 12.60 -5.14 4.14
N GLY A 408 12.49 -6.40 3.69
CA GLY A 408 11.36 -6.94 2.95
C GLY A 408 11.40 -6.70 1.44
N ARG A 409 12.44 -6.07 0.88
CA ARG A 409 12.58 -5.88 -0.57
C ARG A 409 13.13 -7.13 -1.24
N VAL A 410 12.82 -7.30 -2.53
CA VAL A 410 13.38 -8.39 -3.34
C VAL A 410 14.89 -8.21 -3.50
N ARG A 411 15.65 -9.21 -3.05
CA ARG A 411 17.11 -9.28 -3.27
C ARG A 411 17.43 -9.86 -4.64
N ARG A 412 16.80 -11.00 -4.94
CA ARG A 412 17.02 -11.78 -6.15
C ARG A 412 15.81 -12.67 -6.41
N SER A 413 15.49 -12.87 -7.69
CA SER A 413 14.62 -13.95 -8.15
C SER A 413 15.36 -14.83 -9.16
N GLY A 414 14.98 -16.10 -9.25
CA GLY A 414 15.54 -17.03 -10.23
C GLY A 414 14.55 -18.10 -10.65
N LYS A 415 14.84 -18.74 -11.78
CA LYS A 415 14.01 -19.82 -12.34
C LYS A 415 14.32 -21.16 -11.67
N GLY A 416 13.30 -22.01 -11.59
CA GLY A 416 13.37 -23.37 -11.09
C GLY A 416 13.73 -23.44 -9.61
N MET A 417 14.57 -24.42 -9.29
CA MET A 417 14.98 -24.72 -7.93
C MET A 417 16.19 -23.86 -7.50
N PRO A 418 16.19 -23.31 -6.28
CA PRO A 418 17.33 -22.56 -5.78
C PRO A 418 18.56 -23.45 -5.53
N ASP A 419 19.74 -22.88 -5.78
CA ASP A 419 21.00 -23.43 -5.28
C ASP A 419 21.19 -23.00 -3.81
N TRP A 420 20.87 -23.91 -2.89
CA TRP A 420 20.97 -23.68 -1.45
C TRP A 420 22.41 -23.40 -0.98
N GLN A 421 23.41 -23.99 -1.64
CA GLN A 421 24.81 -23.75 -1.28
C GLN A 421 25.23 -22.33 -1.66
N GLN A 422 24.78 -21.84 -2.82
CA GLN A 422 24.99 -20.47 -3.22
C GLN A 422 24.27 -19.49 -2.27
N ILE A 423 23.01 -19.76 -1.90
CA ILE A 423 22.25 -18.92 -0.96
C ILE A 423 22.97 -18.77 0.39
N VAL A 424 23.50 -19.87 0.92
CA VAL A 424 24.26 -19.87 2.18
C VAL A 424 25.53 -19.01 2.09
N LYS A 425 26.20 -19.00 0.93
CA LYS A 425 27.38 -18.15 0.70
C LYS A 425 27.01 -16.68 0.55
N GLU A 426 25.88 -16.39 -0.09
CA GLU A 426 25.43 -15.04 -0.40
C GLU A 426 24.85 -14.30 0.81
N LEU A 427 24.05 -14.98 1.63
CA LEU A 427 23.33 -14.34 2.73
C LEU A 427 24.24 -14.19 3.96
N PRO A 428 24.39 -12.97 4.51
CA PRO A 428 25.18 -12.78 5.72
C PRO A 428 24.44 -13.33 6.96
N PRO A 429 25.17 -13.92 7.94
CA PRO A 429 24.60 -14.30 9.24
C PRO A 429 23.90 -13.12 9.93
N MET A 430 22.89 -13.39 10.75
CA MET A 430 22.08 -12.34 11.40
C MET A 430 22.88 -11.39 12.33
N GLU A 431 24.01 -11.87 12.84
CA GLU A 431 24.93 -11.13 13.71
C GLU A 431 25.93 -10.26 12.94
N ALA A 432 26.13 -10.56 11.64
CA ALA A 432 27.09 -9.85 10.82
C ALA A 432 26.69 -8.39 10.62
N PHE A 433 27.68 -7.51 10.50
CA PHE A 433 27.46 -6.08 10.25
C PHE A 433 26.63 -5.84 8.97
N LEU A 434 26.87 -6.61 7.91
CA LEU A 434 26.11 -6.53 6.67
C LEU A 434 24.60 -6.76 6.88
N SER A 435 24.20 -7.62 7.81
CA SER A 435 22.79 -7.82 8.16
C SER A 435 22.19 -6.60 8.87
N LYS A 436 22.99 -5.78 9.55
CA LYS A 436 22.52 -4.52 10.14
C LYS A 436 22.26 -3.45 9.08
N LEU A 437 22.96 -3.49 7.95
CA LEU A 437 22.73 -2.61 6.80
C LEU A 437 21.51 -3.02 5.96
N GLU A 438 21.01 -4.24 6.15
CA GLU A 438 19.78 -4.72 5.50
C GLU A 438 18.51 -4.42 6.30
N ARG A 439 18.64 -4.02 7.58
CA ARG A 439 17.54 -3.52 8.42
C ARG A 439 17.44 -2.02 8.21
#